data_AF-J4WEE9-F1
#
_entry.id   AF-J4WEE9-F1
#
_cell.length_a   1.000
_cell.length_b   1.000
_cell.length_c   1.000
_cell.angle_alpha   90.00
_cell.angle_beta   90.00
_cell.angle_gamma   90.00
#
_symmetry.space_group_name_H-M   'P 1'
#
loop_
_entity.id
_entity.type
_entity.pdbx_description
1 polymer ?
#
loop_
_entity_poly.entity_id
_entity_poly.type
_entity_poly.pdbx_seq_one_letter_code
_entity_poly.pdbx_strand_id
1 'polypeptide(L)'
;MEKLIDLVQARENSNVFAKSTEHPEWDDWVSSTIEAYALIDNAIGIEKQPRPSFIGGIYIAGGCKWPDEVNLSIKQGDNIGEVIRSYLILWNMSPIIEIRKWPLGPVMEKWEKDPDEPHFTYLIGIKLGRDISEQVIFGKGYENVSRIEYQYDDSDSFPYYQIAQTMETTGFSNEEVISDESGQRKGRITEHYIDANNRPRDVDYYPKKVIEGNVSGIELKPANEAQIREQMRQQAKVDMLNHYKQETIVADVIQNNTYYLKDYDIGDLCSISFDEIEQTFKARIVEVSETYSKNKLEVKITFGTPRKAKYIPVGI
;
A
#
# COMPACT_ATOMS: atom_id res chain seq x y z
N MET A 1 -23.96 14.92 -10.99
CA MET A 1 -23.72 13.61 -10.38
C MET A 1 -24.66 12.55 -10.97
N GLU A 2 -25.99 12.75 -11.01
CA GLU A 2 -26.91 11.88 -11.79
C GLU A 2 -26.52 11.75 -13.28
N LYS A 3 -26.12 12.84 -13.95
CA LYS A 3 -25.65 12.76 -15.35
C LYS A 3 -24.31 12.03 -15.57
N LEU A 4 -23.47 11.89 -14.54
CA LEU A 4 -22.22 11.14 -14.60
C LEU A 4 -22.50 9.64 -14.43
N ILE A 5 -23.54 9.31 -13.67
CA ILE A 5 -24.07 7.95 -13.50
C ILE A 5 -24.77 7.47 -14.78
N ASP A 6 -25.58 8.33 -15.44
CA ASP A 6 -26.21 8.01 -16.74
C ASP A 6 -25.18 7.70 -17.86
N LEU A 7 -24.02 8.36 -17.81
CA LEU A 7 -22.93 8.18 -18.79
C LEU A 7 -22.13 6.90 -18.57
N VAL A 8 -21.94 6.49 -17.30
CA VAL A 8 -21.32 5.20 -16.97
C VAL A 8 -22.27 4.05 -17.33
N GLN A 9 -23.58 4.22 -17.10
CA GLN A 9 -24.61 3.24 -17.48
C GLN A 9 -24.72 3.08 -19.01
N ALA A 10 -24.61 4.18 -19.78
CA ALA A 10 -24.60 4.14 -21.25
C ALA A 10 -23.35 3.43 -21.81
N ARG A 11 -22.18 3.62 -21.19
CA ARG A 11 -20.93 2.93 -21.55
C ARG A 11 -21.01 1.42 -21.30
N GLU A 12 -21.59 1.01 -20.17
CA GLU A 12 -21.79 -0.41 -19.87
C GLU A 12 -22.77 -1.06 -20.85
N ASN A 13 -23.88 -0.41 -21.20
CA ASN A 13 -24.85 -0.92 -22.17
C ASN A 13 -24.28 -1.04 -23.60
N SER A 14 -23.41 -0.11 -24.02
CA SER A 14 -22.72 -0.19 -25.32
C SER A 14 -21.64 -1.28 -25.37
N ASN A 15 -20.90 -1.51 -24.29
CA ASN A 15 -19.93 -2.61 -24.21
C ASN A 15 -20.61 -3.99 -24.22
N VAL A 16 -21.84 -4.07 -23.69
CA VAL A 16 -22.69 -5.27 -23.79
C VAL A 16 -23.22 -5.45 -25.21
N PHE A 17 -23.64 -4.37 -25.90
CA PHE A 17 -24.07 -4.40 -27.30
C PHE A 17 -22.93 -4.81 -28.25
N ALA A 18 -21.71 -4.28 -28.07
CA ALA A 18 -20.54 -4.59 -28.88
C ALA A 18 -20.05 -6.04 -28.72
N LYS A 19 -20.13 -6.60 -27.51
CA LYS A 19 -19.86 -8.03 -27.25
C LYS A 19 -20.88 -8.99 -27.89
N SER A 20 -22.06 -8.50 -28.26
CA SER A 20 -23.14 -9.32 -28.85
C SER A 20 -23.11 -9.39 -30.38
N THR A 21 -22.23 -8.63 -31.04
CA THR A 21 -22.09 -8.59 -32.51
C THR A 21 -20.77 -9.20 -32.95
N GLU A 22 -20.79 -10.06 -33.97
CA GLU A 22 -19.64 -10.84 -34.49
C GLU A 22 -18.55 -10.00 -35.23
N HIS A 23 -18.40 -8.71 -34.92
CA HIS A 23 -17.51 -7.77 -35.61
C HIS A 23 -16.64 -6.96 -34.63
N PRO A 24 -15.47 -7.50 -34.19
CA PRO A 24 -14.57 -6.88 -33.21
C PRO A 24 -13.86 -5.60 -33.70
N GLU A 25 -13.91 -5.29 -34.99
CA GLU A 25 -13.26 -4.13 -35.60
C GLU A 25 -13.97 -2.78 -35.33
N TRP A 26 -15.17 -2.79 -34.72
CA TRP A 26 -15.89 -1.57 -34.33
C TRP A 26 -15.59 -1.13 -32.88
N ASP A 27 -14.92 -1.96 -32.09
CA ASP A 27 -14.51 -1.69 -30.70
C ASP A 27 -13.48 -0.54 -30.63
N ASP A 28 -12.55 -0.53 -31.60
CA ASP A 28 -11.47 0.47 -31.69
C ASP A 28 -11.96 1.84 -32.18
N TRP A 29 -12.91 1.90 -33.11
CA TRP A 29 -13.35 3.18 -33.69
C TRP A 29 -14.28 3.98 -32.76
N VAL A 30 -15.16 3.30 -32.02
CA VAL A 30 -16.11 3.96 -31.11
C VAL A 30 -15.41 4.40 -29.81
N SER A 31 -14.51 3.58 -29.25
CA SER A 31 -13.70 3.95 -28.08
C SER A 31 -12.76 5.12 -28.38
N SER A 32 -12.08 5.10 -29.53
CA SER A 32 -11.16 6.18 -29.93
C SER A 32 -11.84 7.52 -30.20
N THR A 33 -13.08 7.49 -30.69
CA THR A 33 -13.86 8.71 -30.96
C THR A 33 -14.41 9.34 -29.68
N ILE A 34 -14.86 8.55 -28.70
CA ILE A 34 -15.34 9.05 -27.39
C ILE A 34 -14.18 9.58 -26.54
N GLU A 35 -13.01 8.93 -26.58
CA GLU A 35 -11.78 9.44 -25.96
C GLU A 35 -11.32 10.77 -26.59
N ALA A 36 -11.50 10.97 -27.89
CA ALA A 36 -11.15 12.22 -28.58
C ALA A 36 -12.02 13.43 -28.19
N TYR A 37 -13.29 13.22 -27.78
CA TYR A 37 -14.21 14.30 -27.38
C TYR A 37 -14.13 14.69 -25.90
N ALA A 38 -13.71 13.79 -25.01
CA ALA A 38 -13.34 14.16 -23.63
C ALA A 38 -12.05 15.00 -23.58
N LEU A 39 -11.21 14.83 -24.61
CA LEU A 39 -10.04 15.64 -24.94
C LEU A 39 -10.37 17.02 -25.53
N ILE A 40 -11.65 17.21 -25.83
CA ILE A 40 -12.37 18.42 -26.18
C ILE A 40 -12.10 19.64 -25.30
N ASP A 41 -13.18 20.08 -24.68
CA ASP A 41 -13.28 21.45 -24.27
C ASP A 41 -13.91 21.50 -22.88
N ASN A 42 -13.16 20.94 -21.93
CA ASN A 42 -12.83 21.69 -20.72
C ASN A 42 -11.95 22.94 -21.02
N ALA A 43 -11.85 23.35 -22.29
CA ALA A 43 -11.33 24.61 -22.84
C ALA A 43 -12.08 25.86 -22.38
N ILE A 44 -12.64 25.83 -21.17
CA ILE A 44 -13.30 26.96 -20.56
C ILE A 44 -12.70 27.07 -19.16
N GLY A 45 -11.74 27.98 -19.05
CA GLY A 45 -10.70 27.96 -18.03
C GLY A 45 -11.16 28.18 -16.59
N ILE A 46 -10.43 27.57 -15.67
CA ILE A 46 -10.27 28.04 -14.30
C ILE A 46 -8.79 27.87 -13.91
N GLU A 47 -8.27 28.94 -13.33
CA GLU A 47 -6.87 29.27 -13.10
C GLU A 47 -6.04 28.18 -12.39
N LYS A 48 -4.80 27.97 -12.90
CA LYS A 48 -3.70 27.22 -12.27
C LYS A 48 -4.02 25.81 -11.74
N GLN A 49 -4.58 24.96 -12.60
CA GLN A 49 -4.63 23.52 -12.31
C GLN A 49 -3.35 22.80 -12.80
N PRO A 50 -2.84 21.78 -12.07
CA PRO A 50 -1.76 20.94 -12.55
C PRO A 50 -2.18 20.23 -13.84
N ARG A 51 -1.35 20.37 -14.87
CA ARG A 51 -1.57 19.87 -16.24
C ARG A 51 -1.66 18.34 -16.26
N PRO A 52 -2.39 17.73 -17.24
CA PRO A 52 -2.64 16.30 -17.26
C PRO A 52 -1.33 15.51 -17.23
N SER A 53 -1.18 14.74 -16.16
CA SER A 53 -0.07 13.81 -15.99
C SER A 53 -0.59 12.42 -16.30
N PHE A 54 0.08 11.69 -17.18
CA PHE A 54 -0.31 10.33 -17.55
C PHE A 54 0.67 9.32 -16.94
N ILE A 55 0.16 8.14 -16.58
CA ILE A 55 1.01 7.01 -16.21
C ILE A 55 1.68 6.53 -17.51
N GLY A 56 3.00 6.77 -17.62
CA GLY A 56 3.79 6.40 -18.81
C GLY A 56 4.14 4.92 -18.86
N GLY A 57 3.95 4.19 -17.75
CA GLY A 57 4.21 2.76 -17.66
C GLY A 57 4.67 2.32 -16.27
N ILE A 58 4.75 0.99 -16.10
CA ILE A 58 5.34 0.33 -14.94
C ILE A 58 6.65 -0.32 -15.39
N TYR A 59 7.74 -0.15 -14.63
CA TYR A 59 9.04 -0.72 -14.96
C TYR A 59 9.74 -1.24 -13.71
N ILE A 60 10.81 -2.00 -13.92
CA ILE A 60 11.71 -2.42 -12.84
C ILE A 60 12.79 -1.35 -12.65
N ALA A 61 12.85 -0.76 -11.46
CA ALA A 61 13.92 0.15 -11.08
C ALA A 61 15.18 -0.65 -10.66
N GLY A 62 16.37 -0.17 -11.05
CA GLY A 62 17.64 -0.65 -10.51
C GLY A 62 17.97 -2.14 -10.75
N GLY A 63 17.44 -2.76 -11.81
CA GLY A 63 17.75 -4.16 -12.16
C GLY A 63 17.10 -5.21 -11.23
N CYS A 64 16.06 -4.84 -10.50
CA CYS A 64 15.26 -5.77 -9.71
C CYS A 64 14.61 -6.86 -10.60
N LYS A 65 14.02 -7.88 -9.99
CA LYS A 65 13.17 -8.82 -10.73
C LYS A 65 11.71 -8.42 -10.57
N TRP A 66 10.88 -8.75 -11.54
CA TRP A 66 9.44 -8.72 -11.33
C TRP A 66 9.10 -9.65 -10.16
N PRO A 67 8.16 -9.27 -9.27
CA PRO A 67 7.53 -10.22 -8.37
C PRO A 67 6.94 -11.39 -9.16
N ASP A 68 6.90 -12.60 -8.58
CA ASP A 68 6.33 -13.77 -9.27
C ASP A 68 4.86 -13.51 -9.65
N GLU A 69 4.43 -14.08 -10.79
CA GLU A 69 3.08 -13.89 -11.34
C GLU A 69 1.99 -14.32 -10.36
N VAL A 70 1.45 -13.36 -9.63
CA VAL A 70 0.14 -13.47 -8.97
C VAL A 70 -0.77 -12.49 -9.67
N ASN A 71 -1.95 -12.97 -10.07
CA ASN A 71 -2.95 -12.15 -10.77
C ASN A 71 -3.28 -10.90 -9.93
N LEU A 72 -2.79 -9.75 -10.38
CA LEU A 72 -3.11 -8.43 -9.84
C LEU A 72 -4.43 -7.96 -10.46
N SER A 73 -5.54 -8.51 -9.99
CA SER A 73 -6.86 -7.96 -10.31
C SER A 73 -7.14 -6.78 -9.38
N ILE A 74 -6.99 -5.57 -9.91
CA ILE A 74 -7.39 -4.33 -9.23
C ILE A 74 -8.88 -4.14 -9.51
N LYS A 75 -9.72 -4.06 -8.46
CA LYS A 75 -11.15 -3.85 -8.68
C LYS A 75 -11.40 -2.40 -9.06
N GLN A 76 -12.41 -2.18 -9.89
CA GLN A 76 -12.85 -0.83 -10.23
C GLN A 76 -13.24 -0.09 -8.95
N GLY A 77 -12.61 1.06 -8.71
CA GLY A 77 -12.82 1.88 -7.50
C GLY A 77 -11.74 1.75 -6.43
N ASP A 78 -10.85 0.75 -6.51
CA ASP A 78 -9.74 0.61 -5.57
C ASP A 78 -8.68 1.70 -5.79
N ASN A 79 -8.05 2.17 -4.70
CA ASN A 79 -6.89 3.06 -4.79
C ASN A 79 -5.69 2.26 -5.32
N ILE A 80 -5.33 2.52 -6.58
CA ILE A 80 -4.24 1.83 -7.28
C ILE A 80 -2.90 1.91 -6.52
N GLY A 81 -2.61 3.03 -5.86
CA GLY A 81 -1.38 3.20 -5.09
C GLY A 81 -1.32 2.30 -3.86
N GLU A 82 -2.44 2.17 -3.14
CA GLU A 82 -2.57 1.30 -1.97
C GLU A 82 -2.50 -0.19 -2.37
N VAL A 83 -3.16 -0.57 -3.46
CA VAL A 83 -3.12 -1.95 -3.97
C VAL A 83 -1.71 -2.34 -4.41
N ILE A 84 -1.03 -1.47 -5.17
CA ILE A 84 0.36 -1.69 -5.58
C ILE A 84 1.28 -1.78 -4.36
N ARG A 85 1.14 -0.86 -3.39
CA ARG A 85 1.94 -0.90 -2.16
C ARG A 85 1.72 -2.20 -1.37
N SER A 86 0.46 -2.61 -1.21
CA SER A 86 0.06 -3.83 -0.50
C SER A 86 0.53 -5.11 -1.20
N TYR A 87 0.66 -5.08 -2.53
CA TYR A 87 1.24 -6.18 -3.27
C TYR A 87 2.77 -6.25 -3.10
N LEU A 88 3.44 -5.12 -3.31
CA LEU A 88 4.90 -5.05 -3.31
C LEU A 88 5.50 -5.33 -1.94
N ILE A 89 4.79 -5.00 -0.85
CA ILE A 89 5.25 -5.27 0.51
C ILE A 89 5.44 -6.78 0.78
N LEU A 90 4.66 -7.67 0.14
CA LEU A 90 4.81 -9.13 0.26
C LEU A 90 6.18 -9.61 -0.26
N TRP A 91 6.75 -8.85 -1.20
CA TRP A 91 8.01 -9.15 -1.85
C TRP A 91 9.17 -8.30 -1.31
N ASN A 92 8.95 -7.55 -0.22
CA ASN A 92 9.88 -6.54 0.31
C ASN A 92 10.25 -5.46 -0.72
N MET A 93 9.35 -5.18 -1.67
CA MET A 93 9.53 -4.17 -2.70
C MET A 93 8.71 -2.93 -2.38
N SER A 94 9.03 -1.82 -3.02
CA SER A 94 8.28 -0.56 -2.90
C SER A 94 8.07 0.08 -4.27
N PRO A 95 6.93 0.75 -4.48
CA PRO A 95 6.74 1.56 -5.67
C PRO A 95 7.55 2.85 -5.53
N ILE A 96 8.23 3.23 -6.60
CA ILE A 96 8.84 4.54 -6.78
C ILE A 96 8.07 5.24 -7.87
N ILE A 97 7.71 6.49 -7.63
CA ILE A 97 7.08 7.33 -8.63
C ILE A 97 8.16 8.25 -9.19
N GLU A 98 8.54 8.01 -10.43
CA GLU A 98 9.46 8.89 -11.15
C GLU A 98 8.68 9.83 -12.07
N ILE A 99 9.01 11.12 -11.98
CA ILE A 99 8.57 12.11 -12.96
C ILE A 99 9.60 12.12 -14.08
N ARG A 100 9.25 11.59 -15.26
CA ARG A 100 10.12 11.66 -16.44
C ARG A 100 9.54 12.59 -17.49
N LYS A 101 10.45 13.33 -18.12
CA LYS A 101 10.23 13.85 -19.47
C LYS A 101 10.29 12.64 -20.39
N TRP A 102 9.14 12.17 -20.83
CA TRP A 102 9.06 11.06 -21.77
C TRP A 102 9.66 11.49 -23.12
N PRO A 103 10.10 10.55 -23.97
CA PRO A 103 9.31 10.36 -25.18
C PRO A 103 9.25 8.89 -25.57
N LEU A 104 8.10 8.41 -26.04
CA LEU A 104 8.02 7.22 -26.88
C LEU A 104 6.92 7.45 -27.93
N GLY A 105 7.34 7.58 -29.20
CA GLY A 105 6.49 7.41 -30.37
C GLY A 105 5.39 8.48 -30.57
N PRO A 106 4.23 8.10 -31.15
CA PRO A 106 3.29 8.98 -31.89
C PRO A 106 2.64 10.13 -31.09
N VAL A 107 2.97 10.29 -29.80
CA VAL A 107 2.62 11.46 -28.99
C VAL A 107 3.54 12.67 -29.30
N MET A 108 4.69 12.44 -29.96
CA MET A 108 5.58 13.49 -30.48
C MET A 108 4.87 14.49 -31.39
N GLU A 109 3.92 14.05 -32.22
CA GLU A 109 3.14 14.94 -33.11
C GLU A 109 2.23 15.92 -32.35
N LYS A 110 1.86 15.60 -31.10
CA LYS A 110 1.14 16.53 -30.20
C LYS A 110 2.11 17.50 -29.52
N TRP A 111 3.33 17.05 -29.19
CA TRP A 111 4.36 17.87 -28.53
C TRP A 111 4.94 18.94 -29.47
N GLU A 112 5.10 18.62 -30.75
CA GLU A 112 5.54 19.58 -31.77
C GLU A 112 4.52 20.71 -32.01
N LYS A 113 3.25 20.48 -31.66
CA LYS A 113 2.16 21.46 -31.85
C LYS A 113 2.02 22.45 -30.70
N ASP A 114 2.53 22.14 -29.51
CA ASP A 114 2.48 23.04 -28.35
C ASP A 114 3.72 22.92 -27.44
N PRO A 115 4.87 23.50 -27.85
CA PRO A 115 6.15 23.34 -27.18
C PRO A 115 6.28 24.14 -25.87
N ASP A 116 5.36 25.06 -25.58
CA ASP A 116 5.42 25.94 -24.40
C ASP A 116 4.78 25.32 -23.15
N GLU A 117 4.23 24.11 -23.25
CA GLU A 117 3.62 23.39 -22.13
C GLU A 117 4.59 22.38 -21.47
N PRO A 118 4.74 22.40 -20.13
CA PRO A 118 5.46 21.34 -19.41
C PRO A 118 4.66 20.03 -19.43
N HIS A 119 5.18 19.05 -20.17
CA HIS A 119 4.65 17.70 -20.28
C HIS A 119 5.47 16.74 -19.40
N PHE A 120 4.81 16.05 -18.47
CA PHE A 120 5.43 15.07 -17.58
C PHE A 120 4.67 13.75 -17.59
N THR A 121 5.41 12.66 -17.45
CA THR A 121 4.86 11.32 -17.24
C THR A 121 5.27 10.79 -15.89
N TYR A 122 4.32 10.15 -15.19
CA TYR A 122 4.64 9.36 -14.01
C TYR A 122 4.97 7.93 -14.44
N LEU A 123 6.13 7.46 -14.05
CA LEU A 123 6.48 6.05 -14.16
C LEU A 123 6.46 5.43 -12.78
N ILE A 124 5.86 4.26 -12.69
CA ILE A 124 5.85 3.47 -11.47
C ILE A 124 6.99 2.45 -11.58
N GLY A 125 8.09 2.74 -10.88
CA GLY A 125 9.21 1.83 -10.74
C GLY A 125 8.97 0.86 -9.58
N ILE A 126 9.21 -0.42 -9.79
CA ILE A 126 9.29 -1.38 -8.68
C ILE A 126 10.74 -1.45 -8.23
N LYS A 127 11.01 -1.14 -6.96
CA LYS A 127 12.34 -1.25 -6.37
C LYS A 127 12.36 -2.23 -5.21
N LEU A 128 13.31 -3.16 -5.26
CA LEU A 128 13.77 -3.93 -4.11
C LEU A 128 15.01 -3.21 -3.55
N GLY A 129 14.95 -2.79 -2.29
CA GLY A 129 16.13 -2.20 -1.67
C GLY A 129 17.22 -3.25 -1.41
N ARG A 130 18.46 -2.80 -1.54
CA ARG A 130 19.68 -3.60 -1.40
C ARG A 130 19.85 -4.07 0.04
N ASP A 131 20.47 -5.23 0.24
CA ASP A 131 21.00 -5.60 1.55
C ASP A 131 22.40 -5.02 1.70
N ILE A 132 22.47 -3.89 2.41
CA ILE A 132 23.70 -3.18 2.74
C ILE A 132 23.93 -3.18 4.26
N SER A 133 23.32 -4.13 4.97
CA SER A 133 23.34 -4.17 6.44
C SER A 133 24.73 -4.38 7.04
N GLU A 134 25.66 -4.94 6.27
CA GLU A 134 27.08 -5.10 6.66
C GLU A 134 27.95 -3.90 6.23
N GLN A 135 27.42 -3.00 5.39
CA GLN A 135 28.14 -1.87 4.81
C GLN A 135 27.74 -0.55 5.44
N VAL A 136 26.45 -0.40 5.77
CA VAL A 136 25.87 0.82 6.34
C VAL A 136 25.28 0.49 7.70
N ILE A 137 25.94 1.03 8.74
CA ILE A 137 25.53 0.90 10.14
C ILE A 137 25.25 2.31 10.66
N PHE A 138 23.99 2.61 10.97
CA PHE A 138 23.60 3.87 11.59
C PHE A 138 23.75 3.78 13.11
N GLY A 139 24.49 4.69 13.73
CA GLY A 139 24.63 4.72 15.18
C GLY A 139 25.46 5.91 15.65
N LYS A 140 25.17 6.42 16.85
CA LYS A 140 25.86 7.61 17.39
C LYS A 140 27.37 7.39 17.47
N GLY A 141 27.83 6.19 17.84
CA GLY A 141 29.25 5.85 17.91
C GLY A 141 29.95 5.78 16.54
N TYR A 142 29.22 5.67 15.44
CA TYR A 142 29.75 5.75 14.07
C TYR A 142 29.78 7.19 13.51
N GLU A 143 29.37 8.18 14.31
CA GLU A 143 29.34 9.61 13.97
C GLU A 143 28.55 9.94 12.69
N ASN A 144 27.61 9.07 12.30
CA ASN A 144 26.79 9.22 11.10
C ASN A 144 25.31 9.53 11.41
N VAL A 145 24.93 9.60 12.67
CA VAL A 145 23.62 10.09 13.12
C VAL A 145 23.80 11.06 14.29
N SER A 146 23.04 12.16 14.28
CA SER A 146 23.02 13.12 15.38
C SER A 146 22.00 12.72 16.45
N ARG A 147 20.93 12.04 16.03
CA ARG A 147 19.84 11.54 16.87
C ARG A 147 19.37 10.21 16.33
N ILE A 148 19.07 9.29 17.24
CA ILE A 148 18.43 8.03 16.92
C ILE A 148 17.47 7.63 18.02
N GLU A 149 16.25 7.26 17.66
CA GLU A 149 15.17 6.98 18.60
C GLU A 149 14.46 5.70 18.20
N TYR A 150 14.26 4.84 19.19
CA TYR A 150 13.41 3.65 19.08
C TYR A 150 12.04 3.99 19.68
N GLN A 151 11.01 3.85 18.88
CA GLN A 151 9.61 3.99 19.28
C GLN A 151 8.97 2.61 19.24
N TYR A 152 8.38 2.22 20.37
CA TYR A 152 7.61 1.00 20.52
C TYR A 152 6.20 1.39 20.97
N ASP A 153 5.22 1.08 20.15
CA ASP A 153 3.81 1.27 20.45
C ASP A 153 3.06 -0.05 20.28
N ASP A 154 2.56 -0.57 21.41
CA ASP A 154 1.70 -1.73 21.48
C ASP A 154 0.34 -1.43 22.12
N SER A 155 0.04 -0.15 22.33
CA SER A 155 -1.11 0.32 23.12
C SER A 155 -2.47 -0.11 22.57
N ASP A 156 -2.56 -0.27 21.24
CA ASP A 156 -3.78 -0.72 20.54
C ASP A 156 -3.62 -2.13 19.96
N SER A 157 -2.54 -2.84 20.30
CA SER A 157 -2.27 -4.17 19.75
C SER A 157 -3.02 -5.27 20.52
N PHE A 158 -3.78 -6.08 19.78
CA PHE A 158 -4.45 -7.25 20.33
C PHE A 158 -3.90 -8.52 19.68
N PRO A 159 -3.63 -9.60 20.43
CA PRO A 159 -3.26 -10.89 19.85
C PRO A 159 -4.47 -11.70 19.39
N TYR A 160 -5.66 -11.41 19.90
CA TYR A 160 -6.85 -12.22 19.65
C TYR A 160 -7.99 -11.36 19.12
N TYR A 161 -8.44 -11.68 17.90
CA TYR A 161 -9.58 -11.04 17.25
C TYR A 161 -10.74 -12.02 17.18
N GLN A 162 -11.88 -11.60 17.70
CA GLN A 162 -13.15 -12.25 17.48
C GLN A 162 -13.97 -11.38 16.55
N ILE A 163 -14.41 -11.94 15.44
CA ILE A 163 -15.33 -11.27 14.53
C ILE A 163 -16.67 -11.99 14.56
N ALA A 164 -17.74 -11.23 14.73
CA ALA A 164 -19.10 -11.75 14.72
C ALA A 164 -19.88 -11.15 13.55
N GLN A 165 -20.64 -11.97 12.83
CA GLN A 165 -21.51 -11.51 11.75
C GLN A 165 -22.95 -11.91 12.08
N THR A 166 -23.81 -10.91 12.20
CA THR A 166 -25.26 -11.10 12.37
C THR A 166 -25.95 -11.08 11.00
N MET A 167 -26.90 -11.99 10.80
CA MET A 167 -27.60 -12.21 9.53
C MET A 167 -29.10 -12.45 9.79
N GLU A 168 -29.93 -12.03 8.85
CA GLU A 168 -31.39 -12.20 8.94
C GLU A 168 -31.85 -13.67 8.79
N THR A 169 -30.94 -14.54 8.34
CA THR A 169 -31.20 -15.97 8.10
C THR A 169 -30.52 -16.82 9.18
N THR A 170 -31.13 -17.95 9.53
CA THR A 170 -30.57 -19.00 10.41
C THR A 170 -30.23 -20.26 9.62
N GLY A 171 -29.46 -21.18 10.21
CA GLY A 171 -29.07 -22.46 9.61
C GLY A 171 -27.60 -22.55 9.22
N PHE A 172 -26.75 -21.66 9.74
CA PHE A 172 -25.31 -21.76 9.62
C PHE A 172 -24.75 -22.74 10.67
N SER A 173 -23.61 -23.34 10.38
CA SER A 173 -22.94 -24.25 11.31
C SER A 173 -22.44 -23.47 12.54
N ASN A 174 -22.56 -24.00 13.76
CA ASN A 174 -22.09 -23.32 14.99
C ASN A 174 -22.59 -21.86 15.14
N GLU A 175 -23.83 -21.59 14.73
CA GLU A 175 -24.44 -20.28 14.91
C GLU A 175 -25.00 -20.09 16.33
N GLU A 176 -24.99 -18.86 16.79
CA GLU A 176 -25.80 -18.36 17.89
C GLU A 176 -27.09 -17.78 17.30
N VAL A 177 -28.25 -18.22 17.78
CA VAL A 177 -29.53 -17.65 17.34
C VAL A 177 -29.95 -16.57 18.32
N ILE A 178 -29.97 -15.32 17.85
CA ILE A 178 -30.39 -14.17 18.64
C ILE A 178 -31.78 -13.71 18.19
N SER A 179 -32.53 -13.07 19.09
CA SER A 179 -33.81 -12.45 18.78
C SER A 179 -33.65 -10.94 18.80
N ASP A 180 -34.17 -10.25 17.79
CA ASP A 180 -34.27 -8.79 17.83
C ASP A 180 -35.45 -8.32 18.67
N GLU A 181 -35.57 -6.99 18.84
CA GLU A 181 -36.64 -6.35 19.61
C GLU A 181 -38.05 -6.65 19.07
N SER A 182 -38.15 -7.10 17.82
CA SER A 182 -39.41 -7.49 17.15
C SER A 182 -39.69 -9.01 17.27
N GLY A 183 -38.82 -9.77 17.93
CA GLY A 183 -38.94 -11.22 18.09
C GLY A 183 -38.50 -12.03 16.87
N GLN A 184 -37.92 -11.39 15.84
CA GLN A 184 -37.39 -12.08 14.67
C GLN A 184 -36.07 -12.78 15.03
N ARG A 185 -35.93 -14.04 14.61
CA ARG A 185 -34.73 -14.84 14.83
C ARG A 185 -33.67 -14.48 13.80
N LYS A 186 -32.48 -14.14 14.26
CA LYS A 186 -31.29 -13.83 13.45
C LYS A 186 -30.18 -14.82 13.78
N GLY A 187 -29.44 -15.25 12.75
CA GLY A 187 -28.27 -16.09 12.92
C GLY A 187 -27.04 -15.22 13.16
N ARG A 188 -26.22 -15.57 14.14
CA ARG A 188 -24.93 -14.94 14.41
C ARG A 188 -23.84 -15.98 14.37
N ILE A 189 -22.90 -15.83 13.44
CA ILE A 189 -21.71 -16.67 13.40
C ILE A 189 -20.50 -15.91 13.91
N THR A 190 -19.57 -16.64 14.50
CA THR A 190 -18.32 -16.09 15.03
C THR A 190 -17.14 -16.78 14.39
N GLU A 191 -16.12 -16.00 14.07
CA GLU A 191 -14.79 -16.48 13.66
C GLU A 191 -13.71 -15.86 14.55
N HIS A 192 -12.54 -16.48 14.53
CA HIS A 192 -11.41 -16.08 15.36
C HIS A 192 -10.13 -15.98 14.52
N TYR A 193 -9.30 -15.00 14.86
CA TYR A 193 -7.96 -14.86 14.33
C TYR A 193 -7.00 -14.56 15.48
N ILE A 194 -5.90 -15.30 15.54
CA ILE A 194 -4.88 -15.14 16.58
C ILE A 194 -3.55 -14.86 15.90
N ASP A 195 -2.90 -13.76 16.26
CA ASP A 195 -1.53 -13.49 15.88
C ASP A 195 -0.59 -13.74 17.06
N ALA A 196 0.30 -14.71 16.89
CA ALA A 196 1.31 -15.05 17.88
C ALA A 196 2.32 -13.92 18.11
N ASN A 197 2.54 -13.03 17.12
CA ASN A 197 3.50 -11.93 17.23
C ASN A 197 3.00 -10.81 18.16
N ASN A 198 1.69 -10.56 18.15
CA ASN A 198 1.07 -9.61 19.06
C ASN A 198 0.90 -10.14 20.49
N ARG A 199 1.22 -11.42 20.75
CA ARG A 199 1.10 -11.99 22.10
C ARG A 199 2.04 -11.29 23.09
N PRO A 200 1.57 -10.92 24.30
CA PRO A 200 2.46 -10.55 25.39
C PRO A 200 3.45 -11.69 25.67
N ARG A 201 4.75 -11.38 25.77
CA ARG A 201 5.77 -12.42 25.94
C ARG A 201 5.84 -12.97 27.36
N ASP A 202 5.40 -12.17 28.34
CA ASP A 202 5.60 -12.44 29.77
C ASP A 202 4.30 -12.80 30.51
N VAL A 203 3.17 -12.87 29.80
CA VAL A 203 1.86 -13.17 30.39
C VAL A 203 1.11 -14.17 29.52
N ASP A 204 0.60 -15.23 30.14
CA ASP A 204 -0.33 -16.16 29.49
C ASP A 204 -1.74 -15.58 29.45
N TYR A 205 -1.86 -14.42 28.80
CA TYR A 205 -3.10 -13.68 28.65
C TYR A 205 -3.26 -13.23 27.20
N TYR A 206 -4.48 -13.36 26.70
CA TYR A 206 -4.84 -13.02 25.32
C TYR A 206 -5.88 -11.91 25.35
N PRO A 207 -5.46 -10.63 25.43
CA PRO A 207 -6.37 -9.50 25.23
C PRO A 207 -7.16 -9.70 23.95
N LYS A 208 -8.49 -9.69 24.09
CA LYS A 208 -9.43 -9.99 23.01
C LYS A 208 -10.09 -8.71 22.53
N LYS A 209 -10.02 -8.45 21.23
CA LYS A 209 -10.83 -7.44 20.55
C LYS A 209 -12.01 -8.12 19.86
N VAL A 210 -13.21 -7.57 20.06
CA VAL A 210 -14.43 -8.03 19.38
C VAL A 210 -14.79 -7.00 18.34
N ILE A 211 -14.95 -7.44 17.10
CA ILE A 211 -15.36 -6.60 15.96
C ILE A 211 -16.60 -7.19 15.30
N GLU A 212 -17.43 -6.34 14.70
CA GLU A 212 -18.56 -6.79 13.89
C GLU A 212 -18.12 -6.95 12.43
N GLY A 213 -18.56 -8.03 11.81
CA GLY A 213 -18.34 -8.37 10.42
C GLY A 213 -19.10 -7.44 9.49
N ASN A 214 -18.48 -7.15 8.35
CA ASN A 214 -19.11 -6.42 7.25
C ASN A 214 -18.86 -7.16 5.93
N VAL A 215 -19.34 -8.41 5.88
CA VAL A 215 -19.27 -9.24 4.67
C VAL A 215 -20.17 -8.61 3.61
N SER A 216 -19.59 -8.20 2.49
CA SER A 216 -20.26 -7.50 1.40
C SER A 216 -20.04 -8.19 0.05
N GLY A 217 -20.99 -8.04 -0.87
CA GLY A 217 -20.91 -8.64 -2.21
C GLY A 217 -21.18 -10.15 -2.27
N ILE A 218 -21.59 -10.76 -1.15
CA ILE A 218 -22.01 -12.16 -1.06
C ILE A 218 -23.37 -12.21 -0.35
N GLU A 219 -24.30 -13.01 -0.86
CA GLU A 219 -25.58 -13.23 -0.21
C GLU A 219 -25.39 -13.99 1.11
N LEU A 220 -25.85 -13.42 2.23
CA LEU A 220 -25.69 -13.94 3.58
C LEU A 220 -26.65 -15.10 3.88
N LYS A 221 -26.41 -16.25 3.26
CA LYS A 221 -27.20 -17.49 3.41
C LYS A 221 -26.31 -18.70 3.68
N PRO A 222 -26.84 -19.79 4.30
CA PRO A 222 -26.05 -20.98 4.65
C PRO A 222 -25.28 -21.60 3.48
N ALA A 223 -25.82 -21.52 2.25
CA ALA A 223 -25.14 -22.03 1.06
C ALA A 223 -23.77 -21.36 0.77
N ASN A 224 -23.56 -20.13 1.24
CA ASN A 224 -22.33 -19.37 1.06
C ASN A 224 -21.44 -19.33 2.32
N GLU A 225 -21.78 -20.14 3.35
CA GLU A 225 -21.15 -20.08 4.68
C GLU A 225 -19.62 -20.08 4.64
N ALA A 226 -19.01 -20.95 3.81
CA ALA A 226 -17.56 -21.05 3.72
C ALA A 226 -16.90 -19.74 3.25
N GLN A 227 -17.51 -19.05 2.28
CA GLN A 227 -16.99 -17.79 1.74
C GLN A 227 -17.22 -16.63 2.72
N ILE A 228 -18.37 -16.62 3.41
CA ILE A 228 -18.69 -15.63 4.45
C ILE A 228 -17.67 -15.72 5.58
N ARG A 229 -17.40 -16.93 6.10
CA ARG A 229 -16.41 -17.17 7.15
C ARG A 229 -14.99 -16.80 6.73
N GLU A 230 -14.62 -17.07 5.49
CA GLU A 230 -13.30 -16.69 4.97
C GLU A 230 -13.15 -15.17 4.89
N GLN A 231 -14.16 -14.45 4.38
CA GLN A 231 -14.15 -12.98 4.40
C GLN A 231 -14.10 -12.42 5.82
N MET A 232 -14.81 -13.03 6.78
CA MET A 232 -14.74 -12.64 8.19
C MET A 232 -13.32 -12.80 8.74
N ARG A 233 -12.65 -13.94 8.49
CA ARG A 233 -11.25 -14.16 8.90
C ARG A 233 -10.30 -13.15 8.26
N GLN A 234 -10.50 -12.84 6.97
CA GLN A 234 -9.70 -11.82 6.28
C GLN A 234 -9.91 -10.43 6.88
N GLN A 235 -11.15 -10.07 7.21
CA GLN A 235 -11.46 -8.79 7.86
C GLN A 235 -10.82 -8.71 9.25
N ALA A 236 -10.90 -9.79 10.05
CA ALA A 236 -10.21 -9.85 11.34
C ALA A 236 -8.68 -9.72 11.20
N LYS A 237 -8.10 -10.32 10.17
CA LYS A 237 -6.68 -10.17 9.85
C LYS A 237 -6.32 -8.74 9.43
N VAL A 238 -7.14 -8.09 8.61
CA VAL A 238 -6.93 -6.68 8.19
C VAL A 238 -7.02 -5.75 9.40
N ASP A 239 -8.03 -5.93 10.26
CA ASP A 239 -8.14 -5.13 11.48
C ASP A 239 -6.93 -5.37 12.39
N MET A 240 -6.47 -6.61 12.54
CA MET A 240 -5.21 -6.91 13.24
C MET A 240 -4.02 -6.15 12.66
N LEU A 241 -3.84 -6.18 11.34
CA LEU A 241 -2.71 -5.50 10.68
C LEU A 241 -2.74 -3.98 10.89
N ASN A 242 -3.93 -3.37 10.97
CA ASN A 242 -4.08 -1.94 11.26
C ASN A 242 -3.72 -1.60 12.71
N HIS A 243 -3.77 -2.57 13.61
CA HIS A 243 -3.49 -2.44 15.04
C HIS A 243 -2.25 -3.27 15.44
N TYR A 244 -1.36 -3.54 14.49
CA TYR A 244 -0.17 -4.35 14.75
C TYR A 244 0.83 -3.59 15.62
N LYS A 245 1.61 -4.30 16.45
CA LYS A 245 2.69 -3.69 17.25
C LYS A 245 3.63 -2.89 16.36
N GLN A 246 3.74 -1.60 16.62
CA GLN A 246 4.58 -0.73 15.82
C GLN A 246 5.93 -0.56 16.52
N GLU A 247 6.96 -1.09 15.87
CA GLU A 247 8.34 -0.84 16.21
C GLU A 247 8.95 0.01 15.10
N THR A 248 9.28 1.25 15.41
CA THR A 248 9.81 2.22 14.45
C THR A 248 11.10 2.80 14.99
N ILE A 249 12.12 2.89 14.13
CA ILE A 249 13.35 3.62 14.46
C ILE A 249 13.39 4.87 13.60
N VAL A 250 13.66 6.02 14.20
CA VAL A 250 13.86 7.29 13.50
C VAL A 250 15.29 7.74 13.74
N ALA A 251 16.00 8.14 12.69
CA ALA A 251 17.36 8.66 12.79
C ALA A 251 17.53 9.95 11.98
N ASP A 252 18.19 10.94 12.59
CA ASP A 252 18.65 12.15 11.92
C ASP A 252 20.09 11.90 11.45
N VAL A 253 20.29 11.79 10.14
CA VAL A 253 21.57 11.38 9.53
C VAL A 253 22.47 12.58 9.32
N ILE A 254 23.74 12.41 9.69
CA ILE A 254 24.81 13.36 9.40
C ILE A 254 25.43 12.98 8.05
N GLN A 255 25.31 13.86 7.06
CA GLN A 255 25.85 13.67 5.71
C GLN A 255 27.37 13.95 5.64
N ASN A 256 28.18 13.25 6.43
CA ASN A 256 29.65 13.41 6.49
C ASN A 256 30.41 12.23 5.85
N ASN A 257 30.05 11.00 6.23
CA ASN A 257 30.73 9.77 5.86
C ASN A 257 29.74 8.74 5.26
N THR A 258 28.43 9.03 5.35
CA THR A 258 27.37 8.19 4.83
C THR A 258 26.36 9.10 4.13
N TYR A 259 26.27 8.99 2.82
CA TYR A 259 25.57 9.92 1.95
C TYR A 259 24.30 9.30 1.36
N TYR A 260 23.20 10.02 1.49
CA TYR A 260 21.93 9.63 0.88
C TYR A 260 22.02 9.65 -0.66
N LEU A 261 21.34 8.71 -1.33
CA LEU A 261 21.40 8.43 -2.77
C LEU A 261 22.75 7.93 -3.31
N LYS A 262 23.78 7.86 -2.47
CA LYS A 262 25.09 7.32 -2.83
C LYS A 262 25.34 6.00 -2.10
N ASP A 263 25.33 6.05 -0.78
CA ASP A 263 25.68 4.92 0.08
C ASP A 263 24.43 4.13 0.49
N TYR A 264 23.31 4.83 0.71
CA TYR A 264 22.02 4.24 1.06
C TYR A 264 20.86 4.98 0.39
N ASP A 265 19.74 4.28 0.23
CA ASP A 265 18.53 4.81 -0.38
C ASP A 265 17.27 4.15 0.23
N ILE A 266 16.10 4.72 -0.05
CA ILE A 266 14.81 4.16 0.35
C ILE A 266 14.68 2.69 -0.08
N GLY A 267 14.17 1.88 0.84
CA GLY A 267 14.01 0.42 0.71
C GLY A 267 15.22 -0.40 1.16
N ASP A 268 16.43 0.18 1.23
CA ASP A 268 17.65 -0.56 1.58
C ASP A 268 17.55 -1.11 3.01
N LEU A 269 18.04 -2.35 3.21
CA LEU A 269 18.19 -2.98 4.51
C LEU A 269 19.53 -2.56 5.11
N CYS A 270 19.48 -1.87 6.25
CA CYS A 270 20.64 -1.33 6.94
C CYS A 270 20.71 -1.87 8.37
N SER A 271 21.89 -1.78 8.99
CA SER A 271 22.04 -2.04 10.41
C SER A 271 21.91 -0.74 11.20
N ILE A 272 21.34 -0.85 12.40
CA ILE A 272 21.15 0.26 13.33
C ILE A 272 21.72 -0.15 14.68
N SER A 273 22.73 0.55 15.18
CA SER A 273 23.37 0.28 16.47
C SER A 273 22.94 1.30 17.53
N PHE A 274 22.49 0.78 18.67
CA PHE A 274 22.29 1.53 19.89
C PHE A 274 23.36 1.12 20.90
N ASP A 275 24.45 1.87 20.93
CA ASP A 275 25.61 1.57 21.78
C ASP A 275 25.25 1.66 23.28
N GLU A 276 24.32 2.56 23.64
CA GLU A 276 23.85 2.75 25.02
C GLU A 276 23.21 1.49 25.63
N ILE A 277 22.69 0.59 24.80
CA ILE A 277 22.01 -0.64 25.22
C ILE A 277 22.61 -1.90 24.58
N GLU A 278 23.79 -1.79 23.97
CA GLU A 278 24.52 -2.85 23.27
C GLU A 278 23.60 -3.70 22.36
N GLN A 279 22.72 -3.04 21.60
CA GLN A 279 21.79 -3.71 20.70
C GLN A 279 21.91 -3.18 19.27
N THR A 280 21.89 -4.11 18.32
CA THR A 280 21.83 -3.81 16.90
C THR A 280 20.54 -4.36 16.31
N PHE A 281 19.90 -3.57 15.46
CA PHE A 281 18.73 -3.95 14.70
C PHE A 281 19.05 -3.93 13.21
N LYS A 282 18.39 -4.79 12.44
CA LYS A 282 18.36 -4.71 10.98
C LYS A 282 16.96 -4.30 10.55
N ALA A 283 16.86 -3.22 9.79
CA ALA A 283 15.57 -2.69 9.35
C ALA A 283 15.71 -2.03 7.98
N ARG A 284 14.61 -2.00 7.22
CA ARG A 284 14.56 -1.32 5.93
C ARG A 284 14.18 0.14 6.12
N ILE A 285 14.79 1.02 5.33
CA ILE A 285 14.38 2.44 5.26
C ILE A 285 13.03 2.52 4.54
N VAL A 286 12.00 2.99 5.23
CA VAL A 286 10.63 3.10 4.69
C VAL A 286 10.25 4.53 4.31
N GLU A 287 10.96 5.51 4.88
CA GLU A 287 10.74 6.93 4.59
C GLU A 287 12.05 7.69 4.71
N VAL A 288 12.22 8.68 3.82
CA VAL A 288 13.31 9.65 3.88
C VAL A 288 12.70 11.03 3.74
N SER A 289 12.99 11.91 4.70
CA SER A 289 12.59 13.31 4.69
C SER A 289 13.84 14.18 4.50
N GLU A 290 13.84 14.94 3.42
CA GLU A 290 14.92 15.86 3.07
C GLU A 290 14.49 17.29 3.37
N THR A 291 15.28 18.00 4.18
CA THR A 291 15.09 19.43 4.43
C THR A 291 16.29 20.20 3.90
N TYR A 292 16.04 21.06 2.93
CA TYR A 292 17.03 21.97 2.36
C TYR A 292 16.92 23.32 3.06
N SER A 293 17.90 23.66 3.89
CA SER A 293 17.92 24.97 4.56
C SER A 293 19.34 25.52 4.70
N LYS A 294 19.52 26.83 4.53
CA LYS A 294 20.81 27.53 4.74
C LYS A 294 22.03 26.84 4.08
N ASN A 295 21.89 26.40 2.83
CA ASN A 295 22.90 25.62 2.08
C ASN A 295 23.34 24.30 2.75
N LYS A 296 22.47 23.71 3.58
CA LYS A 296 22.67 22.42 4.22
C LYS A 296 21.49 21.50 3.88
N LEU A 297 21.83 20.24 3.61
CA LEU A 297 20.88 19.14 3.50
C LEU A 297 20.78 18.43 4.84
N GLU A 298 19.58 18.36 5.39
CA GLU A 298 19.27 17.56 6.57
C GLU A 298 18.41 16.37 6.14
N VAL A 299 18.85 15.16 6.49
CA VAL A 299 18.19 13.92 6.09
C VAL A 299 17.71 13.22 7.34
N LYS A 300 16.41 13.03 7.45
CA LYS A 300 15.78 12.19 8.46
C LYS A 300 15.31 10.90 7.80
N ILE A 301 15.63 9.77 8.41
CA ILE A 301 15.21 8.46 7.94
C ILE A 301 14.32 7.79 8.96
N THR A 302 13.27 7.14 8.47
CA THR A 302 12.40 6.27 9.25
C THR A 302 12.62 4.84 8.79
N PHE A 303 12.89 3.95 9.74
CA PHE A 303 13.01 2.52 9.50
C PHE A 303 11.69 1.83 9.82
N GLY A 304 11.34 0.84 8.99
CA GLY A 304 10.22 -0.06 9.26
C GLY A 304 10.54 -1.05 10.39
N THR A 305 9.72 -2.08 10.53
CA THR A 305 9.80 -3.06 11.63
C THR A 305 11.22 -3.65 11.77
N PRO A 306 11.94 -3.32 12.88
CA PRO A 306 13.29 -3.77 13.11
C PRO A 306 13.35 -5.24 13.51
N ARG A 307 14.43 -5.91 13.11
CA ARG A 307 14.77 -7.27 13.55
C ARG A 307 16.02 -7.22 14.41
N LYS A 308 15.99 -7.81 15.60
CA LYS A 308 17.18 -7.90 16.45
C LYS A 308 18.29 -8.67 15.74
N ALA A 309 19.51 -8.15 15.83
CA ALA A 309 20.72 -8.75 15.30
C ALA A 309 21.78 -8.84 16.41
N LYS A 310 22.87 -9.57 16.12
CA LYS A 310 24.03 -9.60 17.01
C LYS A 310 24.60 -8.17 17.10
N TYR A 311 24.90 -7.73 18.31
CA TYR A 311 25.51 -6.42 18.53
C TYR A 311 26.79 -6.28 17.71
N ILE A 312 26.89 -5.17 16.98
CA ILE A 312 28.09 -4.79 16.23
C ILE A 312 28.76 -3.68 17.03
N PRO A 313 29.90 -3.94 17.70
CA PRO A 313 30.60 -2.91 18.44
C PRO A 313 31.17 -1.87 17.48
N VAL A 314 31.23 -0.63 17.96
CA VAL A 314 32.00 0.43 17.29
C VAL A 314 33.46 -0.04 17.27
N GLY A 315 34.03 -0.13 16.07
CA GLY A 315 35.45 -0.43 15.92
C GLY A 315 36.27 0.74 16.48
N ILE A 316 36.94 0.51 17.60
CA ILE A 316 37.98 1.40 18.14
C ILE A 316 39.27 1.12 17.38
#